data_AF-A0A846XFJ0-F1
#
_entry.id   AF-A0A846XFJ0-F1
#
_cell.length_a   1.000
_cell.length_b   1.000
_cell.length_c   1.000
_cell.angle_alpha   90.00
_cell.angle_beta   90.00
_cell.angle_gamma   90.00
#
_symmetry.space_group_name_H-M   'P 1'
#
loop_
_entity.id
_entity.type
_entity.pdbx_description
1 polymer ?
#
loop_
_entity_poly.entity_id
_entity_poly.type
_entity_poly.pdbx_seq_one_letter_code
_entity_poly.pdbx_strand_id
1 'polypeptide(L)'
;MSPISRHEPAHVTPGPQVTRPATGRRWRPSALRAGTDPDPRFSLANERTFLAWIRTALGAVAAALALQALAGRTDAESTHRVTIVALLVFAVLLTAVALARWFRIEIAMRTGRPLPLPGVVLLMAVFAVVCAATVAAQTFI
;
A
#
# COMPACT_ATOMS: atom_id res chain seq x y z
N MET A 1 -2.85 33.96 59.93
CA MET A 1 -2.02 32.78 59.59
C MET A 1 -2.94 31.56 59.58
N SER A 2 -3.44 31.17 58.41
CA SER A 2 -4.32 29.99 58.28
C SER A 2 -3.49 28.74 57.98
N PRO A 3 -3.78 27.59 58.59
CA PRO A 3 -3.04 26.35 58.33
C PRO A 3 -3.44 25.80 56.95
N ILE A 4 -2.44 25.48 56.14
CA ILE A 4 -2.59 24.84 54.83
C ILE A 4 -3.24 23.46 55.05
N SER A 5 -4.49 23.30 54.60
CA SER A 5 -5.17 22.01 54.58
C SER A 5 -4.45 21.08 53.61
N ARG A 6 -3.89 20.00 54.16
CA ARG A 6 -3.24 18.94 53.39
C ARG A 6 -4.31 18.27 52.51
N HIS A 7 -4.26 18.49 51.20
CA HIS A 7 -5.07 17.70 50.25
C HIS A 7 -4.53 16.27 50.27
N GLU A 8 -5.21 15.37 50.97
CA GLU A 8 -4.99 13.93 50.80
C GLU A 8 -5.24 13.57 49.33
N PRO A 9 -4.28 12.95 48.63
CA PRO A 9 -4.54 12.44 47.30
C PRO A 9 -5.62 11.36 47.43
N ALA A 10 -6.78 11.60 46.84
CA ALA A 10 -7.86 10.62 46.78
C ALA A 10 -7.28 9.28 46.32
N HIS A 11 -7.51 8.23 47.11
CA HIS A 11 -7.15 6.86 46.79
C HIS A 11 -7.76 6.54 45.42
N VAL A 12 -6.94 6.54 44.37
CA VAL A 12 -7.37 6.15 43.03
C VAL A 12 -7.63 4.65 43.11
N THR A 13 -8.90 4.29 43.31
CA THR A 13 -9.34 2.90 43.20
C THR A 13 -8.93 2.41 41.82
N PRO A 14 -8.15 1.32 41.70
CA PRO A 14 -7.82 0.77 40.40
C PRO A 14 -9.12 0.46 39.68
N GLY A 15 -9.41 1.20 38.60
CA GLY A 15 -10.55 0.92 37.76
C GLY A 15 -10.48 -0.54 37.30
N PRO A 16 -11.62 -1.21 37.07
CA PRO A 16 -11.65 -2.61 36.65
C PRO A 16 -10.68 -2.81 35.49
N GLN A 17 -9.69 -3.67 35.69
CA GLN A 17 -8.74 -4.02 34.64
C GLN A 17 -9.55 -4.65 33.52
N VAL A 18 -9.76 -3.91 32.43
CA VAL A 18 -10.41 -4.42 31.24
C VAL A 18 -9.45 -5.44 30.64
N THR A 19 -9.58 -6.69 31.06
CA THR A 19 -8.95 -7.84 30.42
C THR A 19 -9.55 -7.94 29.03
N ARG A 20 -8.92 -7.27 28.07
CA ARG A 20 -9.31 -7.35 26.67
C ARG A 20 -9.27 -8.83 26.30
N PRO A 21 -10.41 -9.44 25.94
CA PRO A 21 -10.42 -10.84 25.56
C PRO A 21 -9.44 -11.01 24.41
N ALA A 22 -8.69 -12.12 24.41
CA ALA A 22 -7.78 -12.50 23.34
C ALA A 22 -8.59 -12.83 22.06
N THR A 23 -9.23 -11.83 21.48
CA THR A 23 -10.11 -11.96 20.33
C THR A 23 -9.26 -12.04 19.08
N GLY A 24 -9.21 -13.26 18.54
CA GLY A 24 -8.85 -13.51 17.17
C GLY A 24 -7.36 -13.51 16.90
N ARG A 25 -6.77 -14.72 16.94
CA ARG A 25 -5.66 -15.07 16.03
C ARG A 25 -6.18 -15.02 14.59
N ARG A 26 -6.52 -13.83 14.12
CA ARG A 26 -6.90 -13.51 12.75
C ARG A 26 -5.66 -13.73 11.89
N TRP A 27 -5.88 -14.23 10.68
CA TRP A 27 -4.90 -14.66 9.68
C TRP A 27 -3.74 -13.66 9.48
N ARG A 28 -2.76 -13.64 10.40
CA ARG A 28 -1.52 -12.86 10.25
C ARG A 28 -0.48 -13.79 9.61
N PRO A 29 0.08 -13.43 8.44
CA PRO A 29 1.25 -14.10 7.89
C PRO A 29 2.30 -14.31 8.97
N SER A 30 2.99 -15.45 8.99
CA SER A 30 3.97 -15.79 10.03
C SER A 30 5.04 -14.71 10.20
N ALA A 31 5.45 -14.06 9.11
CA ALA A 31 6.36 -12.90 9.11
C ALA A 31 5.85 -11.68 9.89
N LEU A 32 4.53 -11.57 10.11
CA LEU A 32 3.86 -10.50 10.87
C LEU A 32 3.45 -10.97 12.28
N ARG A 33 3.99 -12.07 12.78
CA ARG A 33 3.79 -12.54 14.17
C ARG A 33 5.00 -12.30 15.07
N ALA A 34 6.16 -12.01 14.48
CA ALA A 34 7.39 -11.73 15.21
C ALA A 34 7.57 -10.22 15.47
N GLY A 35 8.22 -9.87 16.58
CA GLY A 35 8.50 -8.49 16.99
C GLY A 35 7.39 -7.83 17.82
N THR A 36 7.63 -6.59 18.24
CA THR A 36 6.62 -5.76 18.92
C THR A 36 5.63 -5.22 17.90
N ASP A 37 4.34 -5.19 18.26
CA ASP A 37 3.34 -4.61 17.37
C ASP A 37 3.67 -3.13 17.13
N PRO A 38 3.74 -2.70 15.84
CA PRO A 38 4.12 -1.34 15.50
C PRO A 38 3.02 -0.36 15.92
N ASP A 39 3.43 0.88 16.20
CA ASP A 39 2.51 1.95 16.55
C ASP A 39 1.40 2.10 15.47
N PRO A 40 0.11 2.02 15.86
CA PRO A 40 -1.02 2.04 14.94
C PRO A 40 -1.00 3.18 13.92
N ARG A 41 -0.45 4.36 14.26
CA ARG A 41 -0.40 5.51 13.34
C ARG A 41 0.46 5.24 12.10
N PHE A 42 1.59 4.55 12.27
CA PHE A 42 2.50 4.25 11.16
C PHE A 42 1.97 3.09 10.31
N SER A 43 1.33 2.10 10.93
CA SER A 43 0.68 1.02 10.19
C SER A 43 -0.46 1.56 9.31
N LEU A 44 -1.31 2.45 9.84
CA LEU A 44 -2.36 3.13 9.06
C LEU A 44 -1.81 4.02 7.94
N ALA A 45 -0.68 4.69 8.16
CA ALA A 45 -0.02 5.45 7.11
C ALA A 45 0.48 4.54 5.97
N ASN A 46 1.10 3.41 6.32
CA ASN A 46 1.59 2.42 5.34
C ASN A 46 0.43 1.81 4.53
N GLU A 47 -0.67 1.47 5.18
CA GLU A 47 -1.89 0.98 4.53
C GLU A 47 -2.46 2.00 3.53
N ARG A 48 -2.55 3.29 3.90
CA ARG A 48 -3.02 4.34 2.96
C ARG A 48 -2.16 4.42 1.71
N THR A 49 -0.84 4.34 1.83
CA THR A 49 0.04 4.33 0.66
C THR A 49 -0.14 3.06 -0.15
N PHE A 50 -0.28 1.90 0.47
CA PHE A 50 -0.61 0.64 -0.22
C PHE A 50 -1.91 0.77 -1.03
N LEU A 51 -3.00 1.24 -0.39
CA LEU A 51 -4.29 1.42 -1.04
C LEU A 51 -4.25 2.46 -2.16
N ALA A 52 -3.45 3.51 -2.02
CA ALA A 52 -3.24 4.47 -3.10
C ALA A 52 -2.60 3.83 -4.33
N TRP A 53 -1.70 2.86 -4.15
CA TRP A 53 -1.06 2.13 -5.26
C TRP A 53 -1.99 1.08 -5.88
N ILE A 54 -2.82 0.44 -5.08
CA ILE A 54 -3.86 -0.47 -5.60
C ILE A 54 -4.86 0.31 -6.45
N ARG A 55 -5.20 1.53 -6.04
CA ARG A 55 -6.06 2.42 -6.84
C ARG A 55 -5.46 2.70 -8.23
N THR A 56 -4.17 3.00 -8.32
CA THR A 56 -3.53 3.26 -9.62
C THR A 56 -3.44 1.99 -10.47
N ALA A 57 -3.18 0.83 -9.86
CA ALA A 57 -3.21 -0.46 -10.57
C ALA A 57 -4.60 -0.76 -11.15
N LEU A 58 -5.66 -0.54 -10.37
CA LEU A 58 -7.05 -0.71 -10.82
C LEU A 58 -7.41 0.28 -11.94
N GLY A 59 -6.92 1.52 -11.87
CA GLY A 59 -7.07 2.49 -12.95
C GLY A 59 -6.42 2.02 -14.26
N ALA A 60 -5.23 1.43 -14.18
CA ALA A 60 -4.55 0.86 -15.35
C ALA A 60 -5.31 -0.34 -15.95
N VAL A 61 -5.87 -1.23 -15.11
CA VAL A 61 -6.73 -2.32 -15.57
C VAL A 61 -7.98 -1.77 -16.25
N ALA A 62 -8.66 -0.79 -15.65
CA ALA A 62 -9.84 -0.17 -16.24
C ALA A 62 -9.55 0.47 -17.60
N ALA A 63 -8.41 1.15 -17.74
CA ALA A 63 -7.95 1.71 -19.00
C ALA A 63 -7.70 0.63 -20.07
N ALA A 64 -7.06 -0.49 -19.70
CA ALA A 64 -6.82 -1.61 -20.61
C ALA A 64 -8.15 -2.22 -21.11
N LEU A 65 -9.12 -2.40 -20.22
CA LEU A 65 -10.45 -2.93 -20.56
C LEU A 65 -11.24 -1.96 -21.44
N ALA A 66 -11.18 -0.65 -21.16
CA ALA A 66 -11.81 0.37 -22.00
C ALA A 66 -11.21 0.39 -23.41
N LEU A 67 -9.89 0.27 -23.53
CA LEU A 67 -9.21 0.19 -24.81
C LEU A 67 -9.58 -1.09 -25.58
N GLN A 68 -9.65 -2.24 -24.92
CA GLN A 68 -10.10 -3.50 -25.52
C GLN A 68 -11.54 -3.38 -26.07
N ALA A 69 -12.44 -2.74 -25.31
CA ALA A 69 -13.84 -2.57 -25.71
C ALA A 69 -13.98 -1.64 -26.93
N LEU A 70 -13.14 -0.60 -27.03
CA LEU A 70 -13.15 0.33 -28.15
C LEU A 70 -12.48 -0.27 -29.40
N ALA A 71 -11.39 -1.01 -29.22
CA ALA A 71 -10.60 -1.61 -30.29
C ALA A 71 -11.38 -2.65 -31.11
N GLY A 72 -12.35 -3.36 -30.49
CA GLY A 72 -13.21 -4.32 -31.19
C GLY A 72 -14.12 -3.72 -32.27
N ARG A 73 -14.10 -2.40 -32.49
CA ARG A 73 -14.89 -1.68 -33.51
C ARG A 73 -14.06 -1.18 -34.69
N THR A 74 -12.75 -1.44 -34.72
CA THR A 74 -11.82 -0.90 -35.74
C THR A 74 -10.82 -1.96 -36.21
N ASP A 75 -10.46 -1.96 -37.49
CA ASP A 75 -9.57 -2.95 -38.13
C ASP A 75 -8.08 -2.88 -37.67
N ALA A 76 -7.74 -1.98 -36.74
CA ALA A 76 -6.39 -1.81 -36.15
C ALA A 76 -6.11 -2.79 -34.99
N GLU A 77 -6.47 -4.07 -35.15
CA GLU A 77 -6.53 -5.05 -34.06
C GLU A 77 -5.14 -5.40 -33.46
N SER A 78 -4.07 -5.31 -34.24
CA SER A 78 -2.72 -5.68 -33.78
C SER A 78 -2.04 -4.59 -32.94
N THR A 79 -2.26 -3.32 -33.29
CA THR A 79 -1.62 -2.17 -32.63
C THR A 79 -2.14 -2.00 -31.20
N HIS A 80 -3.46 -2.00 -30.97
CA HIS A 80 -4.00 -1.82 -29.62
C HIS A 80 -3.61 -2.93 -28.64
N ARG A 81 -3.37 -4.15 -29.13
CA ARG A 81 -3.05 -5.31 -28.30
C ARG A 81 -1.78 -5.09 -27.46
N VAL A 82 -0.76 -4.47 -28.03
CA VAL A 82 0.50 -4.16 -27.31
C VAL A 82 0.25 -3.21 -26.15
N THR A 83 -0.57 -2.16 -26.35
CA THR A 83 -0.89 -1.18 -25.32
C THR A 83 -1.73 -1.77 -24.19
N ILE A 84 -2.70 -2.64 -24.52
CA ILE A 84 -3.51 -3.36 -23.53
C ILE A 84 -2.63 -4.26 -22.66
N VAL A 85 -1.73 -5.04 -23.28
CA VAL A 85 -0.79 -5.90 -22.56
C VAL A 85 0.14 -5.04 -21.68
N ALA A 86 0.68 -3.94 -22.19
CA ALA A 86 1.53 -3.04 -21.42
C ALA A 86 0.83 -2.47 -20.18
N LEU A 87 -0.43 -2.02 -20.30
CA LEU A 87 -1.24 -1.53 -19.18
C LEU A 87 -1.50 -2.62 -18.13
N LEU A 88 -1.79 -3.85 -18.56
CA LEU A 88 -2.00 -4.97 -17.64
C LEU A 88 -0.71 -5.37 -16.91
N VAL A 89 0.42 -5.42 -17.62
CA VAL A 89 1.73 -5.67 -16.99
C VAL A 89 2.05 -4.55 -15.99
N PHE A 90 1.78 -3.29 -16.32
CA PHE A 90 1.96 -2.17 -15.39
C PHE A 90 1.13 -2.35 -14.12
N ALA A 91 -0.15 -2.74 -14.24
CA ALA A 91 -1.02 -2.97 -13.10
C ALA A 91 -0.53 -4.10 -12.18
N VAL A 92 -0.04 -5.20 -12.76
CA VAL A 92 0.56 -6.32 -12.01
C VAL A 92 1.81 -5.85 -11.27
N LEU A 93 2.70 -5.12 -11.94
CA LEU A 93 3.92 -4.59 -11.33
C LEU A 93 3.59 -3.63 -10.18
N LEU A 94 2.68 -2.68 -10.38
CA LEU A 94 2.22 -1.77 -9.31
C LEU A 94 1.73 -2.54 -8.09
N THR A 95 0.90 -3.56 -8.31
CA THR A 95 0.33 -4.38 -7.23
C THR A 95 1.42 -5.16 -6.48
N ALA A 96 2.31 -5.85 -7.21
CA ALA A 96 3.39 -6.64 -6.64
C ALA A 96 4.35 -5.76 -5.82
N VAL A 97 4.70 -4.60 -6.37
CA VAL A 97 5.58 -3.64 -5.71
C VAL A 97 4.91 -3.02 -4.47
N ALA A 98 3.61 -2.68 -4.54
CA ALA A 98 2.85 -2.17 -3.39
C ALA A 98 2.87 -3.17 -2.23
N LEU A 99 2.62 -4.46 -2.52
CA LEU A 99 2.68 -5.55 -1.54
C LEU A 99 4.08 -5.72 -0.96
N ALA A 100 5.10 -5.83 -1.82
CA ALA A 100 6.49 -6.00 -1.37
C ALA A 100 6.99 -4.80 -0.54
N ARG A 101 6.59 -3.58 -0.89
CA ARG A 101 6.88 -2.36 -0.11
C ARG A 101 6.18 -2.41 1.24
N TRP A 102 4.89 -2.75 1.26
CA TRP A 102 4.09 -2.81 2.48
C TRP A 102 4.69 -3.82 3.48
N PHE A 103 5.01 -5.03 3.03
CA PHE A 103 5.64 -6.06 3.87
C PHE A 103 7.01 -5.64 4.40
N ARG A 104 7.89 -5.07 3.55
CA ARG A 104 9.22 -4.63 3.97
C ARG A 104 9.16 -3.56 5.06
N ILE A 105 8.25 -2.60 4.93
CA ILE A 105 8.07 -1.53 5.92
C ILE A 105 7.49 -2.10 7.22
N GLU A 106 6.46 -2.95 7.13
CA GLU A 106 5.84 -3.56 8.32
C GLU A 106 6.85 -4.42 9.11
N ILE A 107 7.70 -5.20 8.44
CA ILE A 107 8.77 -5.99 9.08
C ILE A 107 9.84 -5.07 9.69
N ALA A 108 10.24 -4.00 8.99
CA ALA A 108 11.21 -3.04 9.52
C ALA A 108 10.70 -2.34 10.79
N MET A 109 9.43 -1.92 10.80
CA MET A 109 8.79 -1.32 11.97
C MET A 109 8.71 -2.30 13.16
N ARG A 110 8.39 -3.57 12.92
CA ARG A 110 8.33 -4.62 13.95
C ARG A 110 9.70 -4.98 14.54
N THR A 111 10.76 -4.83 13.75
CA THR A 111 12.13 -5.20 14.14
C THR A 111 12.99 -4.02 14.56
N GLY A 112 12.43 -2.80 14.60
CA GLY A 112 13.16 -1.57 14.95
C GLY A 112 14.29 -1.22 13.98
N ARG A 113 14.26 -1.75 12.75
CA ARG A 113 15.30 -1.53 11.74
C ARG A 113 15.08 -0.19 11.03
N PRO A 114 16.16 0.45 10.53
CA PRO A 114 16.05 1.66 9.73
C PRO A 114 15.17 1.43 8.50
N LEU A 115 14.35 2.41 8.15
CA LEU A 115 13.41 2.29 7.04
C LEU A 115 14.17 2.10 5.71
N PRO A 116 13.83 1.09 4.89
CA PRO A 116 14.50 0.86 3.62
C PRO A 116 14.27 2.03 2.66
N LEU A 117 15.37 2.51 2.04
CA LEU A 117 15.34 3.59 1.05
C LEU A 117 14.41 3.24 -0.13
N PRO A 118 13.64 4.20 -0.66
CA PRO A 118 12.60 3.95 -1.65
C PRO A 118 13.18 3.84 -3.07
N GLY A 119 14.04 2.84 -3.34
CA GLY A 119 14.59 2.57 -4.69
C GLY A 119 13.53 2.18 -5.73
N VAL A 120 12.29 1.95 -5.29
CA VAL A 120 11.14 1.56 -6.11
C VAL A 120 10.65 2.69 -7.02
N VAL A 121 10.87 3.95 -6.64
CA VAL A 121 10.36 5.12 -7.37
C VAL A 121 10.96 5.20 -8.78
N LEU A 122 12.25 4.88 -8.91
CA LEU A 122 12.95 4.90 -10.19
C LEU A 122 12.42 3.82 -11.15
N LEU A 123 12.17 2.61 -10.63
CA LEU A 123 11.63 1.50 -11.43
C LEU A 123 10.25 1.84 -12.01
N MET A 124 9.38 2.47 -11.20
CA MET A 124 8.05 2.90 -11.64
C MET A 124 8.11 4.04 -12.66
N ALA A 125 9.00 5.02 -12.45
CA ALA A 125 9.18 6.12 -13.39
C ALA A 125 9.64 5.62 -14.76
N VAL A 126 10.63 4.71 -14.79
CA VAL A 126 11.12 4.09 -16.04
C VAL A 126 10.00 3.33 -16.74
N PHE A 127 9.21 2.53 -16.01
CA PHE A 127 8.13 1.76 -16.62
C PHE A 127 7.03 2.64 -17.21
N ALA A 128 6.65 3.72 -16.51
CA ALA A 128 5.67 4.68 -17.01
C ALA A 128 6.15 5.36 -18.31
N VAL A 129 7.44 5.71 -18.39
CA VAL A 129 8.05 6.27 -19.61
C VAL A 129 8.00 5.26 -20.76
N VAL A 130 8.29 3.99 -20.50
CA VAL A 130 8.22 2.93 -21.53
C VAL A 130 6.78 2.77 -22.04
N CYS A 131 5.77 2.72 -21.17
CA CYS A 131 4.37 2.66 -21.60
C CYS A 131 3.96 3.89 -22.43
N ALA A 132 4.37 5.09 -22.02
CA ALA A 132 4.10 6.31 -22.77
C ALA A 132 4.77 6.29 -24.16
N ALA A 133 6.01 5.83 -24.24
CA ALA A 133 6.74 5.69 -25.49
C ALA A 133 6.09 4.66 -26.42
N THR A 134 5.60 3.53 -25.90
CA THR A 134 4.89 2.54 -26.73
C THR A 134 3.61 3.09 -27.33
N VAL A 135 2.84 3.88 -26.55
CA VAL A 135 1.62 4.53 -27.06
C VAL A 135 1.96 5.59 -28.11
N ALA A 136 3.00 6.40 -27.86
CA ALA A 136 3.44 7.42 -28.80
C ALA A 136 3.88 6.79 -30.12
N ALA A 137 4.71 5.73 -30.08
CA ALA A 137 5.17 5.04 -31.29
C ALA A 137 4.02 4.53 -32.16
N GLN A 138 2.92 4.08 -31.56
CA GLN A 138 1.72 3.63 -32.28
C GLN A 138 0.91 4.75 -32.92
N THR A 139 1.07 5.98 -32.46
CA THR A 139 0.35 7.14 -32.99
C THR A 139 1.05 7.71 -34.24
N PHE A 140 2.34 7.42 -34.41
CA PHE A 140 3.18 7.96 -35.51
C PHE A 140 3.49 6.92 -36.62
N ILE A 141 2.96 5.69 -36.51
CA ILE A 141 3.04 4.62 -37.54
C ILE A 141 1.68 4.51 -38.22
#